data_AF-A0A376U098-F1
#
_entry.id   AF-A0A376U098-F1
#
_cell.length_a   1.000
_cell.length_b   1.000
_cell.length_c   1.000
_cell.angle_alpha   90.00
_cell.angle_beta   90.00
_cell.angle_gamma   90.00
#
_symmetry.space_group_name_H-M   'P 1'
#
loop_
_entity.id
_entity.type
_entity.pdbx_description
1 polymer ?
#
loop_
_entity_poly.entity_id
_entity_poly.type
_entity_poly.pdbx_seq_one_letter_code
_entity_poly.pdbx_strand_id
1 'polypeptide(L)'
;MAELNPDRLSVFNYAHLPTIFAAQRKIKDADLPSPQQKLDILQETIAFLTQSGYQFIGMDHFARPDDELAVAQREGVLHRNFQGYTTQGDTDLLGWAFPPSA
;
A
#
# COMPACT_ATOMS: atom_id res chain seq x y z
N MET A 1 -14.63 10.45 11.17
CA MET A 1 -14.70 9.16 10.46
C MET A 1 -14.77 9.45 8.98
N ALA A 2 -13.91 8.84 8.16
CA ALA A 2 -13.95 9.01 6.71
C ALA A 2 -15.25 8.39 6.16
N GLU A 3 -15.93 9.08 5.25
CA GLU A 3 -17.30 8.72 4.83
C GLU A 3 -17.42 7.33 4.17
N LEU A 4 -16.39 6.91 3.43
CA LEU A 4 -16.37 5.61 2.74
C LEU A 4 -16.18 4.41 3.70
N ASN A 5 -15.52 4.63 4.84
CA ASN A 5 -15.26 3.63 5.90
C ASN A 5 -14.86 2.21 5.40
N PRO A 6 -13.82 2.07 4.56
CA PRO A 6 -13.37 0.75 4.09
C PRO A 6 -12.74 -0.08 5.21
N ASP A 7 -12.67 -1.40 5.03
CA ASP A 7 -12.04 -2.29 6.02
C ASP A 7 -10.49 -2.26 5.95
N ARG A 8 -9.93 -2.02 4.75
CA ARG A 8 -8.48 -1.92 4.50
C ARG A 8 -8.18 -0.79 3.52
N LEU A 9 -6.97 -0.24 3.61
CA LEU A 9 -6.43 0.74 2.67
C LEU A 9 -4.99 0.38 2.28
N SER A 10 -4.65 0.62 1.02
CA SER A 10 -3.27 0.59 0.51
C SER A 10 -2.97 1.97 -0.12
N VAL A 11 -2.05 2.72 0.49
CA VAL A 11 -1.72 4.10 0.09
C VAL A 11 -0.33 4.16 -0.54
N PHE A 12 -0.27 3.92 -1.85
CA PHE A 12 1.00 3.85 -2.57
C PHE A 12 1.61 5.22 -2.88
N ASN A 13 2.94 5.31 -2.75
CA ASN A 13 3.67 6.43 -3.33
C ASN A 13 3.75 6.28 -4.85
N TYR A 14 3.38 7.34 -5.58
CA TYR A 14 3.41 7.33 -7.04
C TYR A 14 4.85 7.27 -7.57
N ALA A 15 5.17 6.16 -8.26
CA ALA A 15 6.45 5.93 -8.93
C ALA A 15 6.41 6.49 -10.37
N HIS A 16 7.17 7.56 -10.60
CA HIS A 16 7.25 8.22 -11.90
C HIS A 16 8.52 7.78 -12.66
N LEU A 17 8.34 6.92 -13.66
CA LEU A 17 9.36 6.33 -14.52
C LEU A 17 8.91 6.41 -16.00
N PRO A 18 8.79 7.62 -16.59
CA PRO A 18 8.23 7.83 -17.94
C PRO A 18 9.10 7.24 -19.07
N THR A 19 10.34 6.87 -18.78
CA THR A 19 11.23 6.12 -19.68
C THR A 19 10.76 4.67 -19.87
N ILE A 20 10.20 4.06 -18.82
CA ILE A 20 9.68 2.69 -18.82
C ILE A 20 8.18 2.69 -19.18
N PHE A 21 7.40 3.59 -18.59
CA PHE A 21 5.95 3.64 -18.75
C PHE A 21 5.51 4.84 -19.58
N ALA A 22 5.31 4.64 -20.90
CA ALA A 22 5.02 5.71 -21.85
C ALA A 22 3.79 6.57 -21.50
N ALA A 23 2.77 5.98 -20.87
CA ALA A 23 1.57 6.71 -20.43
C ALA A 23 1.89 7.85 -19.44
N GLN A 24 2.94 7.69 -18.63
CA GLN A 24 3.32 8.68 -17.63
C GLN A 24 3.89 9.96 -18.25
N ARG A 25 4.34 9.94 -19.51
CA ARG A 25 4.83 11.14 -20.24
C ARG A 25 3.76 12.22 -20.42
N LYS A 26 2.49 11.89 -20.22
CA LYS A 26 1.37 12.85 -20.26
C LYS A 26 1.25 13.67 -18.98
N ILE A 27 1.88 13.23 -17.89
CA ILE A 27 1.92 13.96 -16.62
C ILE A 27 3.11 14.91 -16.70
N LYS A 28 2.91 16.18 -16.34
CA LYS A 28 3.99 17.16 -16.29
C LYS A 28 4.75 17.01 -14.99
N ASP A 29 6.06 16.91 -15.06
CA ASP A 29 6.94 16.81 -13.89
C ASP A 29 6.73 17.97 -12.89
N ALA A 30 6.44 19.17 -13.40
CA ALA A 30 6.18 20.36 -12.59
C ALA A 30 4.90 20.27 -11.73
N ASP A 31 3.96 19.39 -12.10
CA ASP A 31 2.72 19.17 -11.35
C ASP A 31 2.92 18.10 -10.25
N LEU A 32 4.07 17.42 -10.22
CA LEU A 32 4.36 16.41 -9.21
C LEU A 32 4.76 17.08 -7.88
N PRO A 33 4.30 16.54 -6.74
CA PRO A 33 4.73 17.03 -5.44
C PRO A 33 6.24 16.83 -5.27
N SER A 34 6.89 17.83 -4.67
CA SER A 34 8.29 17.75 -4.27
C SER A 34 8.53 16.61 -3.28
N PRO A 35 9.78 16.15 -3.09
CA PRO A 35 10.10 15.10 -2.13
C PRO A 35 9.62 15.42 -0.70
N GLN A 36 9.75 16.67 -0.26
CA GLN A 36 9.28 17.08 1.06
C GLN A 36 7.75 16.98 1.18
N GLN A 37 7.01 17.49 0.20
CA GLN A 37 5.55 17.38 0.18
C GLN A 37 5.08 15.91 0.21
N LYS A 38 5.78 15.00 -0.46
CA LYS A 38 5.47 13.56 -0.39
C LYS A 38 5.65 12.99 1.02
N LEU A 39 6.69 13.42 1.73
CA LEU A 39 6.92 13.01 3.13
C LEU A 39 5.84 13.58 4.05
N ASP A 40 5.47 14.85 3.86
CA ASP A 40 4.43 15.51 4.64
C ASP A 40 3.07 14.80 4.44
N ILE A 41 2.70 14.51 3.18
CA ILE A 41 1.49 13.73 2.83
C ILE A 41 1.51 12.36 3.51
N LEU A 42 2.65 11.66 3.50
CA LEU A 42 2.77 10.35 4.14
C LEU A 42 2.55 10.45 5.66
N GLN A 43 3.21 11.42 6.30
CA GLN A 43 3.08 11.65 7.74
C GLN A 43 1.64 11.99 8.14
N GLU A 44 1.01 12.90 7.41
CA GLU A 44 -0.38 13.29 7.63
C GLU A 44 -1.35 12.12 7.40
N THR A 45 -1.11 11.32 6.35
CA THR A 45 -1.91 10.13 6.06
C THR A 45 -1.86 9.14 7.22
N ILE A 46 -0.66 8.83 7.73
CA ILE A 46 -0.49 7.92 8.86
C ILE A 46 -1.26 8.46 10.08
N ALA A 47 -1.04 9.73 10.43
CA ALA A 47 -1.70 10.35 11.57
C ALA A 47 -3.23 10.33 11.45
N PHE A 48 -3.76 10.70 10.28
CA PHE A 48 -5.20 10.75 10.01
C PHE A 48 -5.85 9.36 10.06
N LEU A 49 -5.24 8.37 9.42
CA LEU A 49 -5.79 7.01 9.40
C LEU A 49 -5.72 6.36 10.79
N THR A 50 -4.63 6.57 11.54
CA THR A 50 -4.54 6.12 12.93
C THR A 50 -5.58 6.80 13.81
N GLN A 51 -5.78 8.13 13.70
CA GLN A 51 -6.84 8.82 14.43
C GLN A 51 -8.24 8.35 14.01
N SER A 52 -8.41 7.89 12.77
CA SER A 52 -9.65 7.33 12.26
C SER A 52 -9.88 5.87 12.65
N GLY A 53 -8.98 5.26 13.42
CA GLY A 53 -9.13 3.91 13.97
C GLY A 53 -8.43 2.81 13.16
N TYR A 54 -7.62 3.14 12.17
CA TYR A 54 -6.85 2.15 11.42
C TYR A 54 -5.47 1.88 12.05
N GLN A 55 -5.08 0.61 12.09
CA GLN A 55 -3.74 0.18 12.45
C GLN A 55 -2.83 0.20 11.23
N PHE A 56 -1.61 0.72 11.40
CA PHE A 56 -0.58 0.64 10.36
C PHE A 56 0.06 -0.75 10.36
N ILE A 57 -0.17 -1.51 9.29
CA ILE A 57 0.32 -2.89 9.13
C ILE A 57 1.76 -2.91 8.62
N GLY A 58 2.12 -1.93 7.80
CA GLY A 58 3.46 -1.73 7.27
C GLY A 58 3.49 -1.30 5.82
N MET A 59 4.61 -0.72 5.39
CA MET A 59 4.80 -0.07 4.10
C MET A 59 3.69 0.99 3.84
N ASP A 60 2.68 0.62 3.07
CA ASP A 60 1.57 1.43 2.60
C ASP A 60 0.20 0.90 3.06
N HIS A 61 0.16 -0.18 3.87
CA HIS A 61 -1.08 -0.86 4.24
C HIS A 61 -1.61 -0.49 5.63
N PHE A 62 -2.92 -0.27 5.69
CA PHE A 62 -3.69 0.02 6.89
C PHE A 62 -4.91 -0.89 6.95
N ALA A 63 -5.24 -1.37 8.14
CA ALA A 63 -6.41 -2.23 8.38
C ALA A 63 -7.07 -1.89 9.71
N ARG A 64 -8.33 -2.29 9.90
CA ARG A 64 -8.96 -2.15 11.22
C ARG A 64 -8.25 -3.01 12.28
N PRO A 65 -8.35 -2.67 13.57
CA PRO A 65 -7.62 -3.40 14.62
C PRO A 65 -8.06 -4.86 14.76
N ASP A 66 -9.30 -5.17 14.42
CA ASP A 66 -9.91 -6.51 14.42
C ASP A 66 -9.69 -7.28 13.12
N ASP A 67 -9.05 -6.67 12.12
CA ASP A 67 -8.66 -7.35 10.89
C ASP A 67 -7.63 -8.44 11.14
N GLU A 68 -7.74 -9.57 10.42
CA GLU A 68 -6.82 -10.72 10.55
C GLU A 68 -5.34 -10.33 10.39
N LEU A 69 -5.02 -9.34 9.54
CA LEU A 69 -3.64 -8.88 9.35
C LEU A 69 -3.16 -8.09 10.56
N ALA A 70 -4.04 -7.27 11.15
CA ALA A 70 -3.73 -6.51 12.36
C ALA A 70 -3.55 -7.44 13.57
N VAL A 71 -4.36 -8.49 13.66
CA VAL A 71 -4.24 -9.55 14.67
C VAL A 71 -2.93 -10.31 14.49
N ALA A 72 -2.65 -10.83 13.30
CA ALA A 72 -1.42 -11.56 13.00
C ALA A 72 -0.16 -10.71 13.22
N GLN A 73 -0.22 -9.40 12.94
CA GLN A 73 0.87 -8.47 13.23
C GLN A 73 1.17 -8.40 14.73
N ARG A 74 0.13 -8.26 15.57
CA ARG A 74 0.28 -8.20 17.04
C ARG A 74 0.73 -9.54 17.63
N GLU A 75 0.35 -10.64 17.01
CA GLU A 75 0.76 -12.00 17.40
C GLU A 75 2.14 -12.39 16.86
N GLY A 76 2.76 -11.56 16.00
CA GLY A 76 4.09 -11.82 15.43
C GLY A 76 4.11 -12.90 14.35
N VAL A 77 2.94 -13.25 13.79
CA VAL A 77 2.76 -14.30 12.76
C VAL A 77 2.31 -13.72 11.42
N LEU A 78 2.49 -12.41 11.22
CA LEU A 78 2.21 -11.77 9.94
C LEU A 78 3.30 -12.13 8.92
N HIS A 79 2.89 -12.65 7.78
CA HIS A 79 3.77 -12.98 6.66
C HIS A 79 3.56 -12.00 5.50
N ARG A 80 4.51 -11.98 4.57
CA ARG A 80 4.46 -11.15 3.35
C ARG A 80 4.91 -11.96 2.14
N ASN A 81 4.14 -11.90 1.06
CA ASN A 81 4.48 -12.48 -0.24
C ASN A 81 4.42 -11.42 -1.35
N PHE A 82 4.46 -11.85 -2.63
CA PHE A 82 4.44 -10.94 -3.78
C PHE A 82 3.12 -10.16 -3.94
N GLN A 83 2.01 -10.66 -3.41
CA GLN A 83 0.69 -10.03 -3.52
C GLN A 83 0.38 -9.11 -2.33
N GLY A 84 1.13 -9.20 -1.23
CA GLY A 84 0.94 -8.34 -0.05
C GLY A 84 1.17 -9.08 1.27
N TYR A 85 0.54 -8.55 2.33
CA TYR A 85 0.53 -9.17 3.65
C TYR A 85 -0.48 -10.32 3.74
N THR A 86 -0.12 -11.39 4.43
CA THR A 86 -0.94 -12.60 4.58
C THR A 86 -0.76 -13.22 5.97
N THR A 87 -1.81 -13.90 6.44
CA THR A 87 -1.79 -14.72 7.66
C THR A 87 -1.31 -16.16 7.39
N GLN A 88 -1.16 -16.55 6.13
CA GLN A 88 -0.72 -17.88 5.72
C GLN A 88 0.80 -17.90 5.55
N GLY A 89 1.51 -18.27 6.62
CA GLY A 89 2.91 -18.65 6.57
C GLY A 89 3.11 -20.02 5.92
N ASP A 90 4.33 -20.26 5.41
CA ASP A 90 4.80 -21.58 4.96
C ASP A 90 3.99 -22.26 3.85
N THR A 91 3.28 -21.49 3.04
CA THR A 91 2.61 -21.97 1.82
C THR A 91 3.45 -21.78 0.57
N ASP A 92 3.52 -22.80 -0.28
CA ASP A 92 4.10 -22.66 -1.63
C ASP A 92 3.27 -21.70 -2.49
N LEU A 93 3.94 -20.71 -3.10
CA LEU A 93 3.32 -19.75 -4.03
C LEU A 93 3.71 -20.09 -5.47
N LEU A 94 2.76 -20.64 -6.24
CA LEU A 94 2.94 -20.89 -7.67
C LEU A 94 2.32 -19.75 -8.50
N GLY A 95 3.16 -18.94 -9.14
CA GLY A 95 2.73 -17.90 -10.06
C GLY A 95 2.66 -18.40 -11.51
N TRP A 96 1.52 -18.22 -12.17
CA TRP A 96 1.37 -18.47 -13.61
C TRP A 96 1.05 -17.14 -14.30
N ALA A 97 1.76 -16.85 -15.40
CA ALA A 97 1.52 -15.66 -16.20
C ALA A 97 1.56 -16.01 -17.69
N PHE A 98 0.77 -15.32 -18.50
CA PHE A 98 0.90 -15.36 -19.96
C PHE A 98 1.93 -14.30 -20.39
N PRO A 99 2.84 -14.61 -21.33
CA PRO A 99 3.70 -13.58 -21.90
C PRO A 99 2.84 -12.53 -22.60
N PRO A 100 3.21 -11.24 -22.54
CA PRO A 100 2.50 -10.21 -23.26
C PRO A 100 2.50 -10.55 -24.76
N SER A 101 1.33 -10.52 -25.40
CA SER A 101 1.21 -10.67 -26.85
C SER A 101 1.99 -9.56 -27.54
N ALA A 102 2.92 -9.94 -28.42
CA ALA A 102 3.71 -9.04 -29.25
C ALA A 102 2.86 -8.25 -30.24
#